data_AF-A0A1M3KQJ1-F1
#
_entry.id   AF-A0A1M3KQJ1-F1
#
_cell.length_a   1.000
_cell.length_b   1.000
_cell.length_c   1.000
_cell.angle_alpha   90.00
_cell.angle_beta   90.00
_cell.angle_gamma   90.00
#
_symmetry.space_group_name_H-M   'P 1'
#
loop_
_entity.id
_entity.type
_entity.pdbx_description
1 polymer ?
#
loop_
_entity_poly.entity_id
_entity_poly.type
_entity_poly.pdbx_seq_one_letter_code
_entity_poly.pdbx_strand_id
1 'polypeptide(L)'
;MSLVTPPASYGKGYYTKAFVFRGIYVLGNDDVSDEAVYRAAEIVFNSLAGLDQKIIDKLVQYGARFAVIPHGTPITDLPDYADLGPSWSHYRGLGGVIGAPTSSSGEENLIPGHPGDPYGHSESIGLHEWLHAIEGIGLKAGNPALHNQFKAAYSSALQQGLWANTYADDTFFEYFAETAQAYFNDNPDVSPPNGIHNSINTRAELAAYDPTVYALHSRLFGTAAWEVGDFYGSEAADTMVAGPGGGRVMFGNGGDDLLLGGRGRDYLLGGDGADTLRGGAGRDDLDGGAGHDTADFTDKSKGVVLSLKGDKFATAKVGGVSDDKLKGIESVLGSKRGDKLTGDGLGNMLSGNSGNDTLKGGRGDDTLSGGAGADSLSGGSGLDQFLFNLAPRKSSADKITDFRHGQDKIALDDAVFAAIGPTLEAGELVARANATKAKELDDRLIYNTKTGALLYDADGSGDGAAIKIATLTNKPAVLDIGDFLIV
;
A
#
# COMPACT_ATOMS: atom_id res chain seq x y z
N MET A 1 5.33 33.34 -9.01
CA MET A 1 4.12 32.68 -8.49
C MET A 1 2.93 33.61 -8.68
N SER A 2 1.70 33.07 -8.75
CA SER A 2 0.47 33.87 -8.88
C SER A 2 -0.36 33.75 -7.60
N LEU A 3 -1.05 34.82 -7.23
CA LEU A 3 -1.97 34.82 -6.07
C LEU A 3 -3.15 33.88 -6.36
N VAL A 4 -3.52 33.06 -5.38
CA VAL A 4 -4.67 32.15 -5.45
C VAL A 4 -5.61 32.38 -4.26
N THR A 5 -6.86 31.94 -4.41
CA THR A 5 -7.80 31.88 -3.30
C THR A 5 -7.43 30.72 -2.37
N PRO A 6 -7.31 30.94 -1.05
CA PRO A 6 -7.06 29.87 -0.09
C PRO A 6 -8.17 28.79 -0.10
N PRO A 7 -7.84 27.51 0.18
CA PRO A 7 -8.84 26.48 0.42
C PRO A 7 -9.83 26.88 1.52
N ALA A 8 -11.12 26.65 1.30
CA ALA A 8 -12.17 27.00 2.26
C ALA A 8 -12.04 26.26 3.61
N SER A 9 -11.32 25.13 3.62
CA SER A 9 -10.96 24.38 4.82
C SER A 9 -9.93 25.08 5.70
N TYR A 10 -9.23 26.12 5.22
CA TYR A 10 -8.20 26.82 5.98
C TYR A 10 -8.73 28.13 6.59
N GLY A 11 -8.55 28.27 7.91
CA GLY A 11 -8.78 29.53 8.61
C GLY A 11 -10.23 30.05 8.65
N LYS A 12 -11.23 29.28 8.22
CA LYS A 12 -12.67 29.65 8.23
C LYS A 12 -12.95 31.07 7.68
N GLY A 13 -12.24 31.47 6.63
CA GLY A 13 -12.40 32.78 5.98
C GLY A 13 -11.48 33.91 6.51
N TYR A 14 -10.58 33.61 7.44
CA TYR A 14 -9.56 34.55 7.92
C TYR A 14 -8.48 34.85 6.87
N TYR A 15 -8.05 33.84 6.12
CA TYR A 15 -7.09 34.01 5.03
C TYR A 15 -7.83 34.36 3.75
N THR A 16 -7.45 35.47 3.14
CA THR A 16 -8.08 36.02 1.94
C THR A 16 -7.23 35.82 0.69
N LYS A 17 -5.94 35.52 0.87
CA LYS A 17 -4.97 35.32 -0.22
C LYS A 17 -3.94 34.26 0.13
N ALA A 18 -3.44 33.61 -0.92
CA ALA A 18 -2.38 32.63 -0.80
C ALA A 18 -1.44 32.60 -2.00
N PHE A 19 -0.24 32.09 -1.77
CA PHE A 19 0.59 31.48 -2.81
C PHE A 19 0.67 29.98 -2.57
N VAL A 20 0.77 29.21 -3.64
CA VAL A 20 0.87 27.75 -3.58
C VAL A 20 2.01 27.25 -4.46
N PHE A 21 2.80 26.30 -3.94
CA PHE A 21 3.82 25.59 -4.70
C PHE A 21 3.87 24.14 -4.20
N ARG A 22 3.79 23.18 -5.13
CA ARG A 22 3.76 21.74 -4.83
C ARG A 22 2.77 21.36 -3.72
N GLY A 23 1.57 21.96 -3.71
CA GLY A 23 0.52 21.68 -2.73
C GLY A 23 0.67 22.37 -1.37
N ILE A 24 1.80 23.04 -1.11
CA ILE A 24 2.03 23.82 0.11
C ILE A 24 1.52 25.25 -0.07
N TYR A 25 0.76 25.73 0.93
CA TYR A 25 0.17 27.07 0.92
C TYR A 25 0.90 28.03 1.85
N VAL A 26 1.15 29.25 1.38
CA VAL A 26 1.55 30.42 2.18
C VAL A 26 0.38 31.39 2.16
N LEU A 27 -0.23 31.60 3.32
CA LEU A 27 -1.51 32.26 3.52
C LEU A 27 -1.33 33.66 4.10
N GLY A 28 -2.18 34.60 3.70
CA GLY A 28 -2.25 35.94 4.29
C GLY A 28 -3.70 36.44 4.38
N ASN A 29 -3.94 37.41 5.24
CA ASN A 29 -5.21 38.13 5.34
C ASN A 29 -5.08 39.55 4.73
N ASP A 30 -6.16 40.32 4.73
CA ASP A 30 -6.18 41.66 4.13
C ASP A 30 -5.29 42.68 4.86
N ASP A 31 -4.90 42.40 6.10
CA ASP A 31 -4.02 43.26 6.90
C ASP A 31 -2.53 43.12 6.53
N VAL A 32 -2.19 42.14 5.69
CA VAL A 32 -0.84 41.90 5.17
C VAL A 32 -0.77 42.27 3.69
N SER A 33 0.28 42.96 3.24
CA SER A 33 0.42 43.33 1.82
C SER A 33 0.71 42.10 0.93
N ASP A 34 0.26 42.12 -0.33
CA ASP A 34 0.52 41.04 -1.28
C ASP A 34 2.02 40.80 -1.50
N GLU A 35 2.82 41.88 -1.46
CA GLU A 35 4.28 41.82 -1.51
C GLU A 35 4.87 41.07 -0.31
N ALA A 36 4.34 41.29 0.90
CA ALA A 36 4.82 40.57 2.09
C ALA A 36 4.50 39.07 2.02
N VAL A 37 3.31 38.70 1.54
CA VAL A 37 2.95 37.28 1.34
C VAL A 37 3.80 36.66 0.21
N TYR A 38 4.09 37.42 -0.86
CA TYR A 38 4.96 36.97 -1.95
C TYR A 38 6.39 36.72 -1.48
N ARG A 39 6.97 37.64 -0.70
CA ARG A 39 8.32 37.48 -0.14
C ARG A 39 8.42 36.31 0.83
N ALA A 40 7.41 36.13 1.67
CA ALA A 40 7.31 34.96 2.52
C ALA A 40 7.22 33.67 1.69
N ALA A 41 6.48 33.68 0.60
CA ALA A 41 6.39 32.54 -0.32
C ALA A 41 7.73 32.23 -1.00
N GLU A 42 8.50 33.23 -1.43
CA GLU A 42 9.85 33.02 -1.97
C GLU A 42 10.76 32.31 -0.94
N ILE A 43 10.75 32.78 0.31
CA ILE A 43 11.55 32.20 1.39
C ILE A 43 11.12 30.76 1.69
N VAL A 44 9.81 30.54 1.89
CA VAL A 44 9.26 29.23 2.23
C VAL A 44 9.54 28.23 1.12
N PHE A 45 9.31 28.60 -0.15
CA PHE A 45 9.50 27.67 -1.26
C PHE A 45 10.96 27.44 -1.61
N ASN A 46 11.85 28.42 -1.45
CA ASN A 46 13.29 28.20 -1.59
C ASN A 46 13.82 27.28 -0.48
N SER A 47 13.30 27.39 0.74
CA SER A 47 13.71 26.51 1.85
C SER A 47 13.32 25.04 1.63
N LEU A 48 12.37 24.75 0.74
CA LEU A 48 12.02 23.38 0.33
C LEU A 48 13.04 22.75 -0.64
N ALA A 49 13.92 23.55 -1.28
CA ALA A 49 14.82 23.05 -2.31
C ALA A 49 15.83 22.02 -1.80
N GLY A 50 16.12 22.03 -0.50
CA GLY A 50 17.00 21.06 0.18
C GLY A 50 16.29 19.81 0.71
N LEU A 51 14.96 19.72 0.60
CA LEU A 51 14.16 18.60 1.10
C LEU A 51 13.81 17.60 -0.01
N ASP A 52 13.80 16.32 0.33
CA ASP A 52 13.32 15.27 -0.56
C ASP A 52 11.84 15.46 -0.88
N GLN A 53 11.43 15.22 -2.13
CA GLN A 53 10.05 15.41 -2.58
C GLN A 53 9.04 14.60 -1.74
N LYS A 54 9.41 13.43 -1.22
CA LYS A 54 8.54 12.61 -0.36
C LYS A 54 8.23 13.26 0.99
N ILE A 55 9.16 14.06 1.51
CA ILE A 55 8.95 14.86 2.72
C ILE A 55 7.94 15.96 2.41
N ILE A 56 8.08 16.62 1.27
CA ILE A 56 7.15 17.66 0.79
C ILE A 56 5.75 17.07 0.60
N ASP A 57 5.61 15.89 -0.01
CA ASP A 57 4.31 15.25 -0.25
C ASP A 57 3.59 14.89 1.08
N LYS A 58 4.33 14.43 2.10
CA LYS A 58 3.77 14.19 3.44
C LYS A 58 3.37 15.50 4.11
N LEU A 59 4.18 16.56 4.02
CA LEU A 59 3.80 17.88 4.52
C LEU A 59 2.47 18.33 3.90
N VAL A 60 2.28 18.12 2.59
CA VAL A 60 1.00 18.40 1.90
C VAL A 60 -0.14 17.52 2.42
N GLN A 61 0.06 16.21 2.53
CA GLN A 61 -0.96 15.25 2.99
C GLN A 61 -1.52 15.62 4.36
N TYR A 62 -0.64 16.03 5.29
CA TYR A 62 -1.04 16.43 6.63
C TYR A 62 -1.53 17.88 6.73
N GLY A 63 -1.58 18.60 5.61
CA GLY A 63 -2.11 19.96 5.53
C GLY A 63 -1.17 21.03 6.08
N ALA A 64 0.14 20.81 5.96
CA ALA A 64 1.17 21.76 6.37
C ALA A 64 1.09 23.05 5.53
N ARG A 65 1.17 24.19 6.21
CA ARG A 65 0.98 25.51 5.60
C ARG A 65 1.77 26.58 6.35
N PHE A 66 1.91 27.76 5.76
CA PHE A 66 2.47 28.93 6.44
C PHE A 66 1.43 30.04 6.50
N ALA A 67 1.38 30.76 7.61
CA ALA A 67 0.55 31.94 7.79
C ALA A 67 1.44 33.17 7.94
N VAL A 68 1.20 34.18 7.10
CA VAL A 68 1.81 35.50 7.20
C VAL A 68 0.82 36.41 7.90
N ILE A 69 1.23 36.98 9.02
CA ILE A 69 0.34 37.74 9.91
C ILE A 69 0.94 39.10 10.24
N PRO A 70 0.13 40.12 10.57
CA PRO A 70 0.65 41.40 11.00
C PRO A 70 1.49 41.27 12.26
N HIS A 71 2.57 42.05 12.34
CA HIS A 71 3.49 42.06 13.47
C HIS A 71 2.75 42.44 14.76
N GLY A 72 3.01 41.69 15.84
CA GLY A 72 2.32 41.85 17.12
C GLY A 72 0.96 41.17 17.23
N THR A 73 0.48 40.49 16.18
CA THR A 73 -0.74 39.66 16.25
C THR A 73 -0.52 38.47 17.19
N PRO A 74 -1.30 38.32 18.27
CA PRO A 74 -1.19 37.16 19.14
C PRO A 74 -1.52 35.87 18.38
N ILE A 75 -0.67 34.85 18.50
CA ILE A 75 -0.88 33.56 17.82
C ILE A 75 -2.18 32.87 18.26
N THR A 76 -2.65 33.16 19.47
CA THR A 76 -3.93 32.68 20.02
C THR A 76 -5.14 33.15 19.23
N ASP A 77 -4.97 34.22 18.46
CA ASP A 77 -6.02 34.87 17.71
C ASP A 77 -6.11 34.30 16.29
N LEU A 78 -5.19 33.41 15.91
CA LEU A 78 -5.24 32.71 14.63
C LEU A 78 -6.29 31.60 14.66
N PRO A 79 -7.11 31.46 13.60
CA PRO A 79 -8.16 30.44 13.59
C PRO A 79 -7.61 29.01 13.62
N ASP A 80 -6.41 28.80 13.07
CA ASP A 80 -5.73 27.50 13.13
C ASP A 80 -5.29 27.13 14.57
N TYR A 81 -5.27 28.09 15.50
CA TYR A 81 -4.91 27.85 16.91
C TYR A 81 -6.07 27.17 17.65
N ALA A 82 -7.30 27.58 17.35
CA ALA A 82 -8.52 27.04 17.94
C ALA A 82 -8.81 25.59 17.50
N ASP A 83 -8.41 25.20 16.29
CA ASP A 83 -8.62 23.86 15.74
C ASP A 83 -7.59 22.82 16.27
N LEU A 84 -6.50 23.26 16.93
CA LEU A 84 -5.37 22.41 17.34
C LEU A 84 -5.17 22.28 18.87
N GLY A 85 -5.86 23.11 19.67
CA GLY A 85 -5.83 23.05 21.14
C GLY A 85 -4.61 23.75 21.80
N PRO A 86 -4.57 23.86 23.14
CA PRO A 86 -3.66 24.76 23.87
C PRO A 86 -2.19 24.33 23.91
N SER A 87 -1.84 23.17 23.35
CA SER A 87 -0.44 22.73 23.26
C SER A 87 0.21 23.34 22.02
N TRP A 88 1.11 24.30 22.23
CA TRP A 88 1.98 24.92 21.22
C TRP A 88 2.69 23.93 20.26
N SER A 89 2.79 22.64 20.63
CA SER A 89 3.37 21.58 19.80
C SER A 89 2.62 21.24 18.50
N HIS A 90 1.32 21.58 18.39
CA HIS A 90 0.55 21.27 17.17
C HIS A 90 0.68 22.34 16.09
N TYR A 91 0.92 23.60 16.47
CA TYR A 91 1.17 24.67 15.50
C TYR A 91 2.49 24.42 14.78
N ARG A 92 3.57 24.18 15.55
CA ARG A 92 4.87 23.74 15.04
C ARG A 92 4.81 22.54 14.09
N GLY A 93 3.89 21.60 14.33
CA GLY A 93 3.74 20.37 13.56
C GLY A 93 3.05 20.52 12.20
N LEU A 94 2.17 21.49 12.01
CA LEU A 94 1.31 21.62 10.82
C LEU A 94 1.30 23.04 10.21
N GLY A 95 2.01 24.00 10.81
CA GLY A 95 1.88 25.42 10.47
C GLY A 95 3.05 26.31 10.92
N GLY A 96 3.74 26.99 10.00
CA GLY A 96 4.71 28.04 10.33
C GLY A 96 4.08 29.44 10.36
N VAL A 97 4.54 30.34 11.24
CA VAL A 97 4.05 31.74 11.31
C VAL A 97 5.17 32.71 10.97
N ILE A 98 4.92 33.61 10.01
CA ILE A 98 5.85 34.67 9.60
C ILE A 98 5.22 36.04 9.94
N GLY A 99 5.89 36.82 10.78
CA GLY A 99 5.45 38.18 11.14
C GLY A 99 5.79 39.21 10.05
N ALA A 100 4.79 39.88 9.50
CA ALA A 100 4.95 40.97 8.53
C ALA A 100 4.74 42.33 9.20
N PRO A 101 5.56 43.37 8.91
CA PRO A 101 5.36 44.69 9.51
C PRO A 101 3.98 45.27 9.15
N THR A 102 3.32 45.91 10.12
CA THR A 102 2.07 46.65 9.87
C THR A 102 2.37 47.90 9.03
N SER A 103 1.42 48.27 8.17
CA SER A 103 1.60 49.36 7.23
C SER A 103 1.96 50.70 7.91
N SER A 104 3.03 51.33 7.43
CA SER A 104 3.36 52.77 7.50
C SER A 104 4.13 53.37 8.69
N SER A 105 4.68 52.59 9.63
CA SER A 105 5.71 53.13 10.53
C SER A 105 6.72 52.06 10.90
N GLY A 106 7.96 52.24 10.44
CA GLY A 106 9.05 51.33 10.73
C GLY A 106 9.31 51.23 12.23
N GLU A 107 9.34 50.00 12.74
CA GLU A 107 10.27 49.48 13.73
C GLU A 107 10.16 47.94 13.77
N GLU A 108 11.22 47.32 13.22
CA GLU A 108 11.94 46.07 13.55
C GLU A 108 11.27 44.66 13.55
N ASN A 109 11.82 43.83 12.64
CA ASN A 109 11.98 42.37 12.61
C ASN A 109 10.83 41.45 12.16
N LEU A 110 10.84 41.08 10.86
CA LEU A 110 10.99 39.69 10.33
C LEU A 110 10.54 39.50 8.86
N ILE A 111 10.99 40.32 7.90
CA ILE A 111 11.09 39.93 6.46
C ILE A 111 12.30 40.70 5.83
N PRO A 112 13.24 40.09 5.05
CA PRO A 112 14.52 40.70 4.69
C PRO A 112 14.47 41.67 3.50
N GLY A 113 15.25 42.74 3.63
CA GLY A 113 15.51 43.79 2.63
C GLY A 113 16.33 44.96 3.19
N HIS A 114 17.09 44.77 4.27
CA HIS A 114 17.93 45.81 4.85
C HIS A 114 19.24 45.93 4.05
N PRO A 115 19.81 47.13 3.83
CA PRO A 115 21.12 47.33 3.20
C PRO A 115 22.33 46.76 3.97
N GLY A 116 22.12 45.84 4.91
CA GLY A 116 23.11 45.28 5.82
C GLY A 116 22.96 43.78 6.10
N ASP A 117 22.19 43.04 5.30
CA ASP A 117 22.24 41.57 5.28
C ASP A 117 22.79 41.06 3.94
N PRO A 118 24.13 40.91 3.82
CA PRO A 118 24.78 40.37 2.64
C PRO A 118 24.78 38.82 2.56
N TYR A 119 24.21 38.09 3.53
CA TYR A 119 24.60 36.68 3.79
C TYR A 119 23.49 35.62 3.71
N GLY A 120 22.24 35.96 3.35
CA GLY A 120 21.23 34.94 3.00
C GLY A 120 20.51 34.28 4.18
N HIS A 121 20.34 35.00 5.29
CA HIS A 121 19.78 34.51 6.56
C HIS A 121 18.28 34.10 6.57
N SER A 122 17.58 34.15 5.44
CA SER A 122 16.11 34.00 5.40
C SER A 122 15.62 32.61 5.04
N GLU A 123 16.34 31.89 4.19
CA GLU A 123 16.02 30.51 3.79
C GLU A 123 16.22 29.52 4.95
N SER A 124 17.13 29.84 5.89
CA SER A 124 17.35 29.07 7.13
C SER A 124 16.14 29.14 8.07
N ILE A 125 15.50 30.30 8.21
CA ILE A 125 14.29 30.47 9.03
C ILE A 125 13.14 29.62 8.47
N GLY A 126 12.95 29.62 7.14
CA GLY A 126 11.95 28.78 6.49
C GLY A 126 12.18 27.29 6.73
N LEU A 127 13.44 26.83 6.60
CA LEU A 127 13.81 25.44 6.85
C LEU A 127 13.62 25.05 8.32
N HIS A 128 13.96 25.93 9.27
CA HIS A 128 13.77 25.70 10.72
C HIS A 128 12.33 25.35 11.07
N GLU A 129 11.39 26.15 10.56
CA GLU A 129 9.96 25.93 10.79
C GLU A 129 9.44 24.66 10.08
N TRP A 130 10.01 24.30 8.93
CA TRP A 130 9.73 23.00 8.30
C TRP A 130 10.19 21.82 9.16
N LEU A 131 11.32 21.95 9.85
CA LEU A 131 11.86 20.88 10.69
C LEU A 131 10.97 20.64 11.91
N HIS A 132 10.40 21.70 12.49
CA HIS A 132 9.34 21.59 13.48
C HIS A 132 8.11 20.84 12.95
N ALA A 133 7.70 21.11 11.70
CA ALA A 133 6.59 20.40 11.07
C ALA A 133 6.90 18.92 10.84
N ILE A 134 8.12 18.62 10.41
CA ILE A 134 8.60 17.27 10.17
C ILE A 134 8.71 16.47 11.48
N GLU A 135 9.08 17.09 12.60
CA GLU A 135 9.03 16.45 13.93
C GLU A 135 7.59 16.09 14.29
N GLY A 136 6.67 17.04 14.16
CA GLY A 136 5.27 16.86 14.53
C GLY A 136 4.57 15.79 13.68
N ILE A 137 4.75 15.85 12.36
CA ILE A 137 4.12 14.93 11.39
C ILE A 137 4.89 13.60 11.31
N GLY A 138 6.19 13.68 11.04
CA GLY A 138 7.02 12.52 10.69
C GLY A 138 7.41 11.65 11.88
N LEU A 139 7.66 12.24 13.04
CA LEU A 139 8.15 11.52 14.22
C LEU A 139 7.04 11.22 15.23
N LYS A 140 6.24 12.21 15.61
CA LYS A 140 5.23 12.03 16.67
C LYS A 140 4.02 11.22 16.20
N ALA A 141 3.55 11.44 14.97
CA ALA A 141 2.42 10.70 14.40
C ALA A 141 2.85 9.47 13.58
N GLY A 142 3.92 9.59 12.77
CA GLY A 142 4.36 8.53 11.85
C GLY A 142 5.39 7.52 12.38
N ASN A 143 6.28 7.90 13.31
CA ASN A 143 7.36 7.03 13.80
C ASN A 143 7.72 7.26 15.28
N PRO A 144 6.84 6.85 16.22
CA PRO A 144 7.00 7.14 17.65
C PRO A 144 8.26 6.50 18.25
N ALA A 145 8.77 5.42 17.66
CA ALA A 145 10.01 4.78 18.09
C ALA A 145 11.24 5.66 17.79
N LEU A 146 11.31 6.27 16.61
CA LEU A 146 12.38 7.20 16.24
C LEU A 146 12.27 8.51 17.03
N HIS A 147 11.05 9.02 17.24
CA HIS A 147 10.79 10.17 18.12
C HIS A 147 11.34 9.96 19.55
N ASN A 148 11.12 8.78 20.13
CA ASN A 148 11.65 8.46 21.46
C ASN A 148 13.18 8.35 21.48
N GLN A 149 13.81 7.95 20.37
CA GLN A 149 15.27 7.94 20.25
C GLN A 149 15.85 9.36 20.22
N PHE A 150 15.21 10.28 19.51
CA PHE A 150 15.55 11.71 19.56
C PHE A 150 15.37 12.29 20.97
N LYS A 151 14.30 11.94 21.69
CA LYS A 151 14.11 12.39 23.09
C LYS A 151 15.17 11.85 24.04
N ALA A 152 15.58 10.60 23.85
CA ALA A 152 16.68 10.01 24.60
C ALA A 152 18.01 10.73 24.31
N ALA A 153 18.26 11.07 23.04
CA ALA A 153 19.44 11.82 22.63
C ALA A 153 19.46 13.24 23.22
N TYR A 154 18.34 13.96 23.16
CA TYR A 154 18.15 15.26 23.83
C TYR A 154 18.45 15.19 25.34
N SER A 155 17.89 14.18 26.02
CA SER A 155 18.13 13.99 27.46
C SER A 155 19.60 13.72 27.77
N SER A 156 20.28 13.00 26.88
CA SER A 156 21.72 12.72 26.97
C SER A 156 22.56 13.98 26.73
N ALA A 157 22.20 14.80 25.74
CA ALA A 157 22.87 16.06 25.43
C ALA A 157 22.79 17.05 26.60
N LEU A 158 21.63 17.14 27.28
CA LEU A 158 21.48 17.93 28.51
C LEU A 158 22.41 17.45 29.63
N GLN A 159 22.50 16.13 29.86
CA GLN A 159 23.35 15.56 30.91
C GLN A 159 24.85 15.77 30.66
N GLN A 160 25.25 15.78 29.38
CA GLN A 160 26.63 15.99 28.95
C GLN A 160 27.01 17.46 28.84
N GLY A 161 26.05 18.39 29.01
CA GLY A 161 26.26 19.82 28.81
C GLY A 161 26.47 20.21 27.34
N LEU A 162 26.11 19.31 26.41
CA LEU A 162 26.09 19.54 24.96
C LEU A 162 24.87 20.37 24.52
N TRP A 163 23.88 20.50 25.41
CA TRP A 163 22.77 21.42 25.24
C TRP A 163 22.49 22.09 26.57
N ALA A 164 22.23 23.40 26.57
CA ALA A 164 21.91 24.15 27.77
C ALA A 164 20.42 24.51 27.73
N ASN A 165 19.70 24.22 28.82
CA ASN A 165 18.30 24.62 28.99
C ASN A 165 18.26 25.95 29.76
N THR A 166 18.79 27.01 29.14
CA THR A 166 19.04 28.29 29.80
C THR A 166 17.91 29.29 29.57
N TYR A 167 17.16 29.12 28.48
CA TYR A 167 15.99 29.92 28.11
C TYR A 167 14.72 29.07 28.10
N ALA A 168 13.57 29.71 28.29
CA ALA A 168 12.26 29.04 28.29
C ALA A 168 11.93 28.31 26.98
N ASP A 169 12.65 28.67 25.91
CA ASP A 169 12.45 28.15 24.55
C ASP A 169 13.36 26.94 24.23
N ASP A 170 14.32 26.58 25.10
CA ASP A 170 15.29 25.49 24.90
C ASP A 170 14.67 24.08 25.07
N THR A 171 13.64 23.81 24.27
CA THR A 171 12.83 22.60 24.30
C THR A 171 13.42 21.49 23.43
N PHE A 172 12.92 20.26 23.60
CA PHE A 172 13.19 19.14 22.68
C PHE A 172 12.95 19.50 21.20
N PHE A 173 11.96 20.35 20.93
CA PHE A 173 11.58 20.76 19.58
C PHE A 173 12.67 21.64 18.95
N GLU A 174 13.16 22.64 19.68
CA GLU A 174 14.27 23.48 19.19
C GLU A 174 15.55 22.66 19.04
N TYR A 175 15.85 21.79 20.02
CA TYR A 175 17.00 20.88 19.88
C TYR A 175 16.93 20.06 18.59
N PHE A 176 15.76 19.51 18.26
CA PHE A 176 15.55 18.77 17.03
C PHE A 176 15.72 19.66 15.79
N ALA A 177 15.05 20.81 15.72
CA ALA A 177 15.08 21.67 14.55
C ALA A 177 16.48 22.27 14.28
N GLU A 178 17.17 22.72 15.32
CA GLU A 178 18.52 23.29 15.21
C GLU A 178 19.54 22.24 14.75
N THR A 179 19.52 21.04 15.33
CA THR A 179 20.44 19.97 14.94
C THR A 179 20.09 19.38 13.57
N ALA A 180 18.82 19.38 13.17
CA ALA A 180 18.40 19.03 11.82
C ALA A 180 18.81 20.10 10.80
N GLN A 181 18.77 21.38 11.14
CA GLN A 181 19.22 22.46 10.26
C GLN A 181 20.72 22.34 9.97
N ALA A 182 21.53 22.07 11.01
CA ALA A 182 22.95 21.77 10.84
C ALA A 182 23.21 20.55 9.93
N TYR A 183 22.29 19.56 9.91
CA TYR A 183 22.39 18.41 9.02
C TYR A 183 22.18 18.75 7.54
N PHE A 184 21.34 19.74 7.22
CA PHE A 184 21.09 20.18 5.85
C PHE A 184 22.08 21.23 5.34
N ASN A 185 22.82 21.89 6.24
CA ASN A 185 23.79 22.89 5.85
C ASN A 185 25.15 22.27 5.46
N ASP A 186 25.43 22.26 4.15
CA ASP A 186 26.73 21.88 3.59
C ASP A 186 27.60 23.13 3.27
N ASN A 187 27.14 24.35 3.57
CA ASN A 187 27.83 25.60 3.23
C ASN A 187 28.30 26.38 4.49
N PRO A 188 29.63 26.49 4.75
CA PRO A 188 30.17 27.20 5.91
C PRO A 188 30.02 28.74 5.85
N ASP A 189 29.63 29.32 4.71
CA ASP A 189 29.55 30.78 4.50
C ASP A 189 28.17 31.40 4.82
N VAL A 190 27.16 30.60 5.12
CA VAL A 190 25.83 31.08 5.52
C VAL A 190 25.79 31.06 7.05
N SER A 191 26.03 32.21 7.69
CA SER A 191 25.84 32.32 9.14
C SER A 191 24.34 32.12 9.47
N PRO A 192 23.97 31.30 10.44
CA PRO A 192 22.57 31.21 10.87
C PRO A 192 22.13 32.50 11.60
N PRO A 193 20.82 32.81 11.63
CA PRO A 193 20.29 33.83 12.53
C PRO A 193 20.69 33.45 13.96
N ASN A 194 21.21 34.40 14.72
CA ASN A 194 21.68 34.21 16.09
C ASN A 194 20.74 33.29 16.91
N GLY A 195 21.12 32.02 17.06
CA GLY A 195 20.17 31.02 17.56
C GLY A 195 20.72 29.64 17.89
N ILE A 196 22.03 29.39 17.85
CA ILE A 196 22.60 28.25 18.58
C ILE A 196 23.71 28.78 19.46
N HIS A 197 23.71 28.31 20.70
CA HIS A 197 24.85 28.30 21.60
C HIS A 197 26.11 27.73 20.89
N ASN A 198 26.78 28.61 20.13
CA ASN A 198 28.14 28.58 19.58
C ASN A 198 28.80 27.21 19.33
N SER A 199 28.54 26.52 18.20
CA SER A 199 29.60 25.83 17.41
C SER A 199 29.16 24.86 16.29
N ILE A 200 27.88 24.51 16.12
CA ILE A 200 27.46 23.49 15.14
C ILE A 200 26.70 24.13 13.98
N ASN A 201 27.37 24.38 12.86
CA ASN A 201 26.79 25.06 11.70
C ASN A 201 26.74 24.18 10.45
N THR A 202 27.46 23.05 10.46
CA THR A 202 27.60 22.17 9.29
C THR A 202 27.32 20.72 9.64
N ARG A 203 26.99 19.93 8.60
CA ARG A 203 26.82 18.48 8.71
C ARG A 203 28.03 17.79 9.33
N ALA A 204 29.24 18.26 9.00
CA ALA A 204 30.50 17.72 9.52
C ALA A 204 30.73 18.08 11.00
N GLU A 205 30.39 19.30 11.41
CA GLU A 205 30.46 19.71 12.82
C GLU A 205 29.45 18.94 13.67
N LEU A 206 28.23 18.71 13.16
CA LEU A 206 27.23 17.90 13.85
C LEU A 206 27.72 16.46 14.06
N ALA A 207 28.32 15.86 13.03
CA ALA A 207 28.90 14.52 13.12
C ALA A 207 30.02 14.41 14.17
N ALA A 208 30.79 15.47 14.36
CA ALA A 208 31.85 15.54 15.36
C ALA A 208 31.33 15.85 16.77
N TYR A 209 30.29 16.68 16.86
CA TYR A 209 29.74 17.18 18.13
C TYR A 209 28.80 16.18 18.80
N ASP A 210 27.85 15.63 18.04
CA ASP A 210 26.90 14.62 18.53
C ASP A 210 26.70 13.53 17.45
N PRO A 211 27.59 12.51 17.41
CA PRO A 211 27.49 11.42 16.44
C PRO A 211 26.18 10.64 16.54
N THR A 212 25.54 10.62 17.71
CA THR A 212 24.28 9.92 17.93
C THR A 212 23.15 10.67 17.23
N VAL A 213 23.05 11.98 17.43
CA VAL A 213 22.05 12.81 16.76
C VAL A 213 22.33 12.99 15.28
N TYR A 214 23.61 13.06 14.87
CA TYR A 214 23.99 12.97 13.47
C TYR A 214 23.49 11.67 12.83
N ALA A 215 23.65 10.53 13.49
CA ALA A 215 23.15 9.25 13.00
C ALA A 215 21.62 9.20 12.96
N LEU A 216 20.93 9.83 13.92
CA LEU A 216 19.46 9.93 13.92
C LEU A 216 18.94 10.85 12.81
N HIS A 217 19.61 11.96 12.50
CA HIS A 217 19.30 12.81 11.34
C HIS A 217 19.70 12.17 10.02
N SER A 218 20.83 11.46 9.96
CA SER A 218 21.20 10.65 8.78
C SER A 218 20.21 9.52 8.52
N ARG A 219 19.57 9.04 9.58
CA ARG A 219 18.42 8.17 9.50
C ARG A 219 17.22 8.98 9.00
N LEU A 220 16.80 10.03 9.69
CA LEU A 220 15.60 10.77 9.33
C LEU A 220 15.65 11.51 7.99
N PHE A 221 16.82 11.83 7.45
CA PHE A 221 16.99 12.69 6.26
C PHE A 221 18.00 12.15 5.26
N GLY A 222 18.97 11.37 5.71
CA GLY A 222 19.67 10.47 4.80
C GLY A 222 18.68 9.40 4.34
N THR A 223 18.91 8.87 3.15
CA THR A 223 18.05 7.88 2.51
C THR A 223 17.81 6.59 3.33
N ALA A 224 18.36 6.47 4.55
CA ALA A 224 18.45 5.28 5.38
C ALA A 224 17.59 5.24 6.67
N ALA A 225 16.72 6.21 6.96
CA ALA A 225 15.56 5.96 7.86
C ALA A 225 14.22 6.52 7.39
N TRP A 226 14.18 6.88 6.12
CA TRP A 226 13.06 6.52 5.26
C TRP A 226 13.24 5.13 4.61
N GLU A 227 14.18 4.31 5.10
CA GLU A 227 14.41 2.91 4.69
C GLU A 227 13.40 1.90 5.28
N VAL A 228 12.26 2.37 5.79
CA VAL A 228 11.01 1.60 5.61
C VAL A 228 10.56 1.97 4.21
N GLY A 229 10.95 1.14 3.23
CA GLY A 229 10.69 1.38 1.82
C GLY A 229 9.20 1.30 1.51
N ASP A 230 8.50 2.44 1.66
CA ASP A 230 7.14 2.64 1.19
C ASP A 230 7.17 2.94 -0.32
N PHE A 231 6.70 2.00 -1.14
CA PHE A 231 6.39 2.24 -2.56
C PHE A 231 4.94 2.75 -2.63
N TYR A 232 4.68 3.82 -3.38
CA TYR A 232 3.32 4.33 -3.63
C TYR A 232 3.06 4.31 -5.14
N GLY A 233 1.96 3.66 -5.53
CA GLY A 233 1.36 3.72 -6.85
C GLY A 233 0.52 4.99 -7.03
N SER A 234 -0.10 5.10 -8.18
CA SER A 234 -0.92 6.19 -8.66
C SER A 234 -2.41 5.80 -8.61
N GLU A 235 -3.27 6.56 -9.27
CA GLU A 235 -4.70 6.19 -9.43
C GLU A 235 -4.91 5.33 -10.70
N ALA A 236 -3.82 4.84 -11.31
CA ALA A 236 -3.81 4.01 -12.48
C ALA A 236 -2.98 2.75 -12.20
N ALA A 237 -3.20 1.70 -13.01
CA ALA A 237 -2.49 0.43 -12.88
C ALA A 237 -0.97 0.57 -12.83
N ASP A 238 -0.39 0.08 -11.75
CA ASP A 238 1.03 0.14 -11.43
C ASP A 238 1.66 -1.25 -11.31
N THR A 239 2.99 -1.30 -11.44
CA THR A 239 3.77 -2.49 -11.16
C THR A 239 4.89 -2.14 -10.21
N MET A 240 4.80 -2.66 -8.99
CA MET A 240 5.67 -2.34 -7.88
C MET A 240 6.45 -3.59 -7.48
N VAL A 241 7.77 -3.49 -7.53
CA VAL A 241 8.66 -4.64 -7.27
C VAL A 241 9.72 -4.26 -6.25
N ALA A 242 9.73 -4.96 -5.12
CA ALA A 242 10.76 -4.77 -4.11
C ALA A 242 12.10 -5.39 -4.51
N GLY A 243 13.17 -4.66 -4.19
CA GLY A 243 14.53 -5.17 -4.24
C GLY A 243 14.84 -6.22 -3.17
N PRO A 244 16.03 -6.86 -3.23
CA PRO A 244 16.32 -8.15 -2.60
C PRO A 244 16.51 -8.20 -1.07
N GLY A 245 16.08 -7.21 -0.26
CA GLY A 245 16.21 -7.32 1.20
C GLY A 245 15.48 -6.29 2.06
N GLY A 246 15.08 -6.70 3.27
CA GLY A 246 14.37 -5.89 4.27
C GLY A 246 12.85 -5.86 4.03
N GLY A 247 12.05 -5.62 5.07
CA GLY A 247 10.61 -5.42 4.91
C GLY A 247 10.27 -4.15 4.12
N ARG A 248 9.09 -4.14 3.50
CA ARG A 248 8.55 -3.06 2.68
C ARG A 248 7.14 -2.69 3.10
N VAL A 249 6.72 -1.51 2.69
CA VAL A 249 5.29 -1.19 2.60
C VAL A 249 5.03 -0.81 1.14
N MET A 250 3.92 -1.24 0.59
CA MET A 250 3.51 -0.92 -0.78
C MET A 250 2.06 -0.49 -0.73
N PHE A 251 1.75 0.64 -1.35
CA PHE A 251 0.40 1.15 -1.55
C PHE A 251 0.15 1.23 -3.05
N GLY A 252 -0.77 0.44 -3.60
CA GLY A 252 -1.18 0.55 -4.99
C GLY A 252 -1.97 1.83 -5.25
N ASN A 253 -2.87 2.16 -4.32
CA ASN A 253 -3.83 3.27 -4.35
C ASN A 253 -5.02 2.97 -5.25
N GLY A 254 -4.99 3.30 -6.54
CA GLY A 254 -6.12 3.08 -7.43
C GLY A 254 -5.69 2.43 -8.75
N GLY A 255 -6.57 1.65 -9.36
CA GLY A 255 -6.26 0.90 -10.58
C GLY A 255 -5.91 -0.55 -10.28
N ASP A 256 -5.68 -1.35 -11.33
CA ASP A 256 -5.38 -2.78 -11.18
C ASP A 256 -3.86 -2.99 -11.05
N ASP A 257 -3.37 -3.17 -9.83
CA ASP A 257 -1.94 -3.11 -9.53
C ASP A 257 -1.27 -4.48 -9.37
N LEU A 258 0.04 -4.53 -9.64
CA LEU A 258 0.88 -5.70 -9.35
C LEU A 258 1.92 -5.36 -8.27
N LEU A 259 1.75 -5.91 -7.07
CA LEU A 259 2.61 -5.65 -5.90
C LEU A 259 3.44 -6.89 -5.55
N LEU A 260 4.77 -6.78 -5.67
CA LEU A 260 5.72 -7.88 -5.41
C LEU A 260 6.68 -7.53 -4.25
N GLY A 261 6.40 -8.04 -3.05
CA GLY A 261 7.09 -7.73 -1.77
C GLY A 261 8.54 -8.23 -1.65
N GLY A 262 8.87 -9.31 -2.38
CA GLY A 262 10.25 -9.76 -2.50
C GLY A 262 10.75 -10.56 -1.29
N ARG A 263 11.68 -10.02 -0.51
CA ARG A 263 12.21 -10.68 0.70
C ARG A 263 12.07 -9.73 1.88
N GLY A 264 11.49 -10.16 2.98
CA GLY A 264 11.36 -9.30 4.14
C GLY A 264 10.16 -9.67 4.98
N ARG A 265 9.68 -8.73 5.77
CA ARG A 265 8.29 -8.76 6.22
C ARG A 265 7.65 -7.55 5.57
N ASP A 266 6.83 -7.79 4.57
CA ASP A 266 6.28 -6.77 3.70
C ASP A 266 4.81 -6.50 4.07
N TYR A 267 4.36 -5.28 3.81
CA TYR A 267 2.98 -4.84 3.95
C TYR A 267 2.51 -4.38 2.58
N LEU A 268 1.63 -5.14 1.93
CA LEU A 268 1.14 -4.84 0.58
C LEU A 268 -0.32 -4.43 0.71
N LEU A 269 -0.62 -3.20 0.34
CA LEU A 269 -1.96 -2.63 0.29
C LEU A 269 -2.29 -2.36 -1.17
N GLY A 270 -3.22 -3.10 -1.75
CA GLY A 270 -3.68 -2.92 -3.13
C GLY A 270 -4.36 -1.56 -3.28
N GLY A 271 -5.56 -1.43 -2.71
CA GLY A 271 -6.30 -0.18 -2.74
C GLY A 271 -7.63 -0.39 -3.45
N ASP A 272 -7.99 0.50 -4.38
CA ASP A 272 -9.15 0.35 -5.24
C ASP A 272 -8.73 -0.29 -6.57
N GLY A 273 -9.35 -1.38 -6.99
CA GLY A 273 -9.05 -2.03 -8.27
C GLY A 273 -8.99 -3.55 -8.16
N ALA A 274 -8.59 -4.22 -9.23
CA ALA A 274 -8.33 -5.65 -9.20
C ALA A 274 -6.82 -5.91 -9.05
N ASP A 275 -6.36 -6.01 -7.81
CA ASP A 275 -4.93 -6.05 -7.51
C ASP A 275 -4.37 -7.47 -7.46
N THR A 276 -3.08 -7.62 -7.74
CA THR A 276 -2.33 -8.88 -7.57
C THR A 276 -1.17 -8.67 -6.60
N LEU A 277 -1.24 -9.34 -5.45
CA LEU A 277 -0.31 -9.20 -4.35
C LEU A 277 0.49 -10.49 -4.15
N ARG A 278 1.82 -10.40 -4.24
CA ARG A 278 2.76 -11.48 -3.90
C ARG A 278 3.72 -11.00 -2.82
N GLY A 279 3.56 -11.50 -1.59
CA GLY A 279 4.44 -11.16 -0.46
C GLY A 279 5.89 -11.56 -0.70
N GLY A 280 6.10 -12.79 -1.20
CA GLY A 280 7.43 -13.32 -1.44
C GLY A 280 7.95 -14.11 -0.24
N ALA A 281 9.20 -13.87 0.17
CA ALA A 281 9.81 -14.57 1.28
C ALA A 281 9.67 -13.79 2.59
N GLY A 282 9.18 -14.47 3.62
CA GLY A 282 9.05 -13.95 4.98
C GLY A 282 7.59 -13.95 5.40
N ARG A 283 7.23 -13.13 6.39
CA ARG A 283 5.88 -13.15 6.96
C ARG A 283 5.18 -11.83 6.64
N ASP A 284 4.47 -11.81 5.53
CA ASP A 284 3.96 -10.59 4.94
C ASP A 284 2.50 -10.35 5.33
N ASP A 285 2.06 -9.10 5.32
CA ASP A 285 0.67 -8.71 5.53
C ASP A 285 0.13 -8.13 4.21
N LEU A 286 -0.85 -8.82 3.60
CA LEU A 286 -1.48 -8.47 2.33
C LEU A 286 -2.90 -7.95 2.59
N ASP A 287 -3.26 -6.86 1.96
CA ASP A 287 -4.58 -6.22 2.05
C ASP A 287 -4.98 -5.85 0.63
N GLY A 288 -5.89 -6.61 0.00
CA GLY A 288 -6.30 -6.33 -1.37
C GLY A 288 -7.01 -4.98 -1.45
N GLY A 289 -7.98 -4.76 -0.57
CA GLY A 289 -8.69 -3.49 -0.48
C GLY A 289 -10.09 -3.62 -1.06
N ALA A 290 -10.45 -2.71 -1.96
CA ALA A 290 -11.71 -2.68 -2.65
C ALA A 290 -11.55 -3.17 -4.09
N GLY A 291 -12.34 -4.15 -4.47
CA GLY A 291 -12.34 -4.70 -5.82
C GLY A 291 -12.26 -6.22 -5.77
N HIS A 292 -11.55 -6.82 -6.71
CA HIS A 292 -11.44 -8.28 -6.80
C HIS A 292 -9.97 -8.69 -6.87
N ASP A 293 -9.42 -8.97 -5.70
CA ASP A 293 -7.97 -8.99 -5.49
C ASP A 293 -7.43 -10.41 -5.44
N THR A 294 -6.18 -10.57 -5.88
CA THR A 294 -5.49 -11.84 -6.03
C THR A 294 -4.30 -11.94 -5.10
N ALA A 295 -4.30 -12.95 -4.22
CA ALA A 295 -3.10 -13.38 -3.51
C ALA A 295 -2.36 -14.45 -4.33
N ASP A 296 -1.10 -14.17 -4.66
CA ASP A 296 -0.26 -15.04 -5.46
C ASP A 296 0.79 -15.77 -4.60
N PHE A 297 0.68 -17.09 -4.51
CA PHE A 297 1.63 -17.97 -3.82
C PHE A 297 2.47 -18.85 -4.76
N THR A 298 2.53 -18.50 -6.05
CA THR A 298 3.21 -19.30 -7.08
C THR A 298 4.72 -19.44 -6.88
N ASP A 299 5.31 -18.56 -6.06
CA ASP A 299 6.72 -18.57 -5.67
C ASP A 299 7.02 -19.51 -4.49
N LYS A 300 6.00 -19.92 -3.71
CA LYS A 300 6.19 -20.75 -2.53
C LYS A 300 6.64 -22.16 -2.91
N SER A 301 7.67 -22.64 -2.20
CA SER A 301 8.32 -23.93 -2.50
C SER A 301 7.65 -25.15 -1.83
N LYS A 302 6.67 -24.91 -0.95
CA LYS A 302 5.88 -25.91 -0.21
C LYS A 302 4.39 -25.59 -0.34
N GLY A 303 3.54 -26.58 -0.08
CA GLY A 303 2.10 -26.41 -0.12
C GLY A 303 1.57 -25.36 0.86
N VAL A 304 0.60 -24.59 0.40
CA VAL A 304 -0.10 -23.50 1.07
C VAL A 304 -1.38 -24.05 1.71
N VAL A 305 -1.61 -23.72 2.97
CA VAL A 305 -2.89 -23.97 3.66
C VAL A 305 -3.48 -22.63 4.05
N LEU A 306 -4.64 -22.31 3.49
CA LEU A 306 -5.29 -21.01 3.64
C LEU A 306 -6.82 -21.18 3.70
N SER A 307 -7.46 -20.41 4.57
CA SER A 307 -8.92 -20.22 4.56
C SER A 307 -9.20 -18.73 4.63
N LEU A 308 -9.79 -18.17 3.57
CA LEU A 308 -10.14 -16.76 3.48
C LEU A 308 -11.18 -16.36 4.52
N LYS A 309 -11.26 -15.06 4.80
CA LYS A 309 -12.14 -14.50 5.84
C LYS A 309 -12.69 -13.12 5.47
N GLY A 310 -12.84 -12.83 4.17
CA GLY A 310 -13.25 -11.53 3.65
C GLY A 310 -12.36 -10.42 4.16
N ASP A 311 -12.97 -9.40 4.77
CA ASP A 311 -12.32 -8.21 5.32
C ASP A 311 -11.44 -8.45 6.56
N LYS A 312 -11.38 -9.69 7.08
CA LYS A 312 -10.57 -10.05 8.26
C LYS A 312 -9.32 -10.81 7.87
N PHE A 313 -8.25 -10.57 8.62
CA PHE A 313 -7.00 -11.30 8.43
C PHE A 313 -7.18 -12.82 8.61
N ALA A 314 -6.97 -13.54 7.52
CA ALA A 314 -6.61 -14.95 7.47
C ALA A 314 -5.10 -15.12 7.60
N THR A 315 -4.64 -16.32 7.97
CA THR A 315 -3.21 -16.65 8.01
C THR A 315 -2.96 -17.80 7.05
N ALA A 316 -2.14 -17.56 6.04
CA ALA A 316 -1.60 -18.60 5.19
C ALA A 316 -0.51 -19.37 5.94
N LYS A 317 -0.47 -20.69 5.74
CA LYS A 317 0.60 -21.55 6.26
C LYS A 317 1.30 -22.24 5.11
N VAL A 318 2.62 -22.10 5.03
CA VAL A 318 3.45 -22.73 4.01
C VAL A 318 4.27 -23.84 4.64
N GLY A 319 4.03 -25.09 4.20
CA GLY A 319 4.65 -26.27 4.80
C GLY A 319 4.33 -26.46 6.30
N GLY A 320 3.17 -26.00 6.75
CA GLY A 320 2.69 -26.13 8.13
C GLY A 320 3.11 -25.01 9.09
N VAL A 321 3.93 -24.05 8.64
CA VAL A 321 4.36 -22.90 9.43
C VAL A 321 3.58 -21.67 8.96
N SER A 322 3.16 -20.81 9.89
CA SER A 322 2.54 -19.51 9.53
C SER A 322 3.51 -18.68 8.71
N ASP A 323 3.04 -18.24 7.55
CA ASP A 323 3.79 -17.44 6.58
C ASP A 323 3.15 -16.05 6.54
N ASP A 324 2.23 -15.83 5.61
CA ASP A 324 1.61 -14.53 5.37
C ASP A 324 0.24 -14.39 6.06
N LYS A 325 -0.20 -13.15 6.25
CA LYS A 325 -1.59 -12.82 6.58
C LYS A 325 -2.21 -12.04 5.44
N LEU A 326 -3.50 -12.25 5.24
CA LEU A 326 -4.23 -11.60 4.15
C LEU A 326 -5.68 -11.29 4.52
N LYS A 327 -6.22 -10.19 4.00
CA LYS A 327 -7.63 -9.80 4.05
C LYS A 327 -8.04 -9.08 2.76
N GLY A 328 -9.34 -9.03 2.47
CA GLY A 328 -9.88 -8.44 1.25
C GLY A 328 -9.27 -9.09 0.02
N ILE A 329 -9.36 -10.42 -0.08
CA ILE A 329 -8.81 -11.19 -1.19
C ILE A 329 -9.91 -12.14 -1.65
N GLU A 330 -10.24 -12.07 -2.94
CA GLU A 330 -11.29 -12.89 -3.56
C GLU A 330 -10.67 -14.01 -4.40
N SER A 331 -9.42 -13.85 -4.85
CA SER A 331 -8.70 -14.80 -5.70
C SER A 331 -7.42 -15.32 -5.06
N VAL A 332 -7.14 -16.60 -5.23
CA VAL A 332 -5.89 -17.21 -4.75
C VAL A 332 -5.27 -18.07 -5.84
N LEU A 333 -4.02 -17.76 -6.16
CA LEU A 333 -3.15 -18.64 -6.96
C LEU A 333 -2.28 -19.45 -6.01
N GLY A 334 -2.49 -20.77 -5.99
CA GLY A 334 -1.71 -21.73 -5.21
C GLY A 334 -0.25 -21.81 -5.63
N SER A 335 0.50 -22.61 -4.88
CA SER A 335 1.88 -22.96 -5.18
C SER A 335 1.96 -24.02 -6.29
N LYS A 336 3.16 -24.56 -6.52
CA LYS A 336 3.35 -25.73 -7.41
C LYS A 336 3.39 -27.05 -6.62
N ARG A 337 2.73 -27.10 -5.48
CA ARG A 337 2.73 -28.23 -4.53
C ARG A 337 1.29 -28.46 -4.06
N GLY A 338 1.04 -29.60 -3.41
CA GLY A 338 -0.27 -29.90 -2.85
C GLY A 338 -0.74 -28.86 -1.84
N ASP A 339 -1.68 -28.02 -2.27
CA ASP A 339 -2.26 -26.92 -1.54
C ASP A 339 -3.62 -27.30 -0.92
N LYS A 340 -4.03 -26.54 0.09
CA LYS A 340 -5.36 -26.62 0.71
C LYS A 340 -5.92 -25.22 0.83
N LEU A 341 -6.72 -24.83 -0.15
CA LEU A 341 -7.31 -23.50 -0.23
C LEU A 341 -8.80 -23.59 0.09
N THR A 342 -9.30 -22.65 0.88
CA THR A 342 -10.72 -22.52 1.21
C THR A 342 -11.11 -21.06 1.06
N GLY A 343 -12.14 -20.78 0.27
CA GLY A 343 -12.72 -19.45 0.16
C GLY A 343 -13.53 -19.08 1.40
N ASP A 344 -14.28 -17.99 1.31
CA ASP A 344 -15.09 -17.45 2.38
C ASP A 344 -16.60 -17.51 2.06
N GLY A 345 -17.32 -16.40 2.22
CA GLY A 345 -18.74 -16.31 1.95
C GLY A 345 -19.09 -15.46 0.74
N LEU A 346 -18.08 -14.94 0.04
CA LEU A 346 -18.16 -14.18 -1.20
C LEU A 346 -17.85 -15.12 -2.38
N GLY A 347 -18.04 -14.66 -3.62
CA GLY A 347 -17.58 -15.43 -4.79
C GLY A 347 -16.06 -15.39 -4.87
N ASN A 348 -15.42 -16.56 -4.84
CA ASN A 348 -13.97 -16.69 -4.86
C ASN A 348 -13.45 -17.41 -6.11
N MET A 349 -12.25 -17.03 -6.58
CA MET A 349 -11.53 -17.75 -7.63
C MET A 349 -10.30 -18.46 -7.06
N LEU A 350 -10.32 -19.79 -7.01
CA LEU A 350 -9.26 -20.60 -6.42
C LEU A 350 -8.56 -21.43 -7.50
N SER A 351 -7.24 -21.24 -7.65
CA SER A 351 -6.40 -22.05 -8.54
C SER A 351 -5.38 -22.85 -7.74
N GLY A 352 -5.36 -24.18 -7.90
CA GLY A 352 -4.35 -25.08 -7.30
C GLY A 352 -3.02 -25.11 -8.07
N ASN A 353 -3.02 -24.68 -9.34
CA ASN A 353 -1.89 -24.73 -10.26
C ASN A 353 -1.33 -26.13 -10.53
N SER A 354 -0.41 -26.63 -9.71
CA SER A 354 0.19 -27.95 -9.91
C SER A 354 0.38 -28.60 -8.56
N GLY A 355 0.10 -29.88 -8.44
CA GLY A 355 0.05 -30.51 -7.13
C GLY A 355 -1.14 -31.43 -7.06
N ASN A 356 -1.34 -32.07 -5.91
CA ASN A 356 -2.63 -32.70 -5.64
C ASN A 356 -3.30 -31.81 -4.60
N ASP A 357 -4.20 -30.96 -5.09
CA ASP A 357 -4.72 -29.82 -4.36
C ASP A 357 -6.09 -30.13 -3.77
N THR A 358 -6.44 -29.42 -2.70
CA THR A 358 -7.78 -29.47 -2.11
C THR A 358 -8.35 -28.06 -2.11
N LEU A 359 -9.33 -27.81 -2.96
CA LEU A 359 -9.98 -26.52 -3.11
C LEU A 359 -11.41 -26.60 -2.61
N LYS A 360 -11.81 -25.61 -1.80
CA LYS A 360 -13.18 -25.47 -1.30
C LYS A 360 -13.64 -24.04 -1.52
N GLY A 361 -14.67 -23.82 -2.32
CA GLY A 361 -15.25 -22.50 -2.60
C GLY A 361 -15.79 -21.88 -1.31
N GLY A 362 -16.87 -22.45 -0.78
CA GLY A 362 -17.42 -22.03 0.50
C GLY A 362 -18.89 -21.66 0.35
N ARG A 363 -19.24 -20.41 0.63
CA ARG A 363 -20.51 -19.86 0.15
C ARG A 363 -20.19 -18.81 -0.91
N GLY A 364 -21.15 -18.54 -1.78
CA GLY A 364 -20.96 -17.59 -2.88
C GLY A 364 -20.83 -18.35 -4.18
N ASP A 365 -20.76 -17.62 -5.28
CA ASP A 365 -20.63 -18.24 -6.61
C ASP A 365 -19.13 -18.35 -6.92
N ASP A 366 -18.56 -19.54 -6.69
CA ASP A 366 -17.12 -19.77 -6.69
C ASP A 366 -16.62 -20.34 -8.03
N THR A 367 -15.38 -20.03 -8.42
CA THR A 367 -14.69 -20.66 -9.56
C THR A 367 -13.45 -21.41 -9.08
N LEU A 368 -13.41 -22.72 -9.31
CA LEU A 368 -12.35 -23.60 -8.82
C LEU A 368 -11.62 -24.26 -10.00
N SER A 369 -10.30 -24.05 -10.09
CA SER A 369 -9.42 -24.74 -11.03
C SER A 369 -8.38 -25.56 -10.26
N GLY A 370 -8.47 -26.89 -10.33
CA GLY A 370 -7.48 -27.77 -9.70
C GLY A 370 -6.10 -27.62 -10.32
N GLY A 371 -6.06 -27.55 -11.66
CA GLY A 371 -4.83 -27.46 -12.42
C GLY A 371 -4.25 -28.85 -12.71
N ALA A 372 -2.93 -28.99 -12.57
CA ALA A 372 -2.23 -30.21 -12.89
C ALA A 372 -2.05 -31.11 -11.67
N GLY A 373 -2.78 -32.22 -11.63
CA GLY A 373 -2.58 -33.29 -10.68
C GLY A 373 -3.92 -33.92 -10.33
N ALA A 374 -4.00 -34.65 -9.22
CA ALA A 374 -5.24 -35.32 -8.83
C ALA A 374 -5.90 -34.51 -7.71
N ASP A 375 -6.80 -33.62 -8.09
CA ASP A 375 -7.30 -32.59 -7.19
C ASP A 375 -8.65 -32.96 -6.58
N SER A 376 -8.97 -32.32 -5.46
CA SER A 376 -10.26 -32.47 -4.76
C SER A 376 -10.93 -31.11 -4.65
N LEU A 377 -12.04 -30.95 -5.37
CA LEU A 377 -12.78 -29.72 -5.53
C LEU A 377 -14.15 -29.82 -4.83
N SER A 378 -14.54 -28.77 -4.12
CA SER A 378 -15.84 -28.65 -3.44
C SER A 378 -16.33 -27.23 -3.66
N GLY A 379 -17.46 -27.03 -4.35
CA GLY A 379 -18.00 -25.70 -4.58
C GLY A 379 -18.60 -25.11 -3.30
N GLY A 380 -19.34 -25.94 -2.57
CA GLY A 380 -20.08 -25.52 -1.40
C GLY A 380 -21.49 -25.08 -1.77
N SER A 381 -21.89 -23.86 -1.39
CA SER A 381 -23.22 -23.32 -1.67
C SER A 381 -23.13 -22.08 -2.55
N GLY A 382 -23.97 -21.98 -3.57
CA GLY A 382 -23.93 -20.93 -4.58
C GLY A 382 -24.13 -21.53 -5.97
N LEU A 383 -23.76 -20.81 -7.02
CA LEU A 383 -23.64 -21.32 -8.38
C LEU A 383 -22.15 -21.47 -8.71
N ASP A 384 -21.61 -22.67 -8.48
CA ASP A 384 -20.17 -22.88 -8.53
C ASP A 384 -19.70 -23.33 -9.91
N GLN A 385 -18.48 -22.97 -10.32
CA GLN A 385 -17.85 -23.41 -11.55
C GLN A 385 -16.60 -24.23 -11.27
N PHE A 386 -16.53 -25.45 -11.82
CA PHE A 386 -15.35 -26.30 -11.79
C PHE A 386 -14.64 -26.23 -13.14
N LEU A 387 -13.55 -25.48 -13.21
CA LEU A 387 -12.83 -25.13 -14.44
C LEU A 387 -11.74 -26.16 -14.80
N PHE A 388 -11.90 -26.77 -15.96
CA PHE A 388 -10.90 -27.62 -16.61
C PHE A 388 -10.29 -26.88 -17.80
N ASN A 389 -9.08 -26.37 -17.60
CA ASN A 389 -8.32 -25.58 -18.56
C ASN A 389 -6.94 -26.17 -18.92
N LEU A 390 -6.73 -27.45 -18.62
CA LEU A 390 -5.53 -28.20 -18.99
C LEU A 390 -5.88 -29.51 -19.67
N ALA A 391 -5.04 -29.92 -20.62
CA ALA A 391 -5.19 -31.18 -21.34
C ALA A 391 -5.38 -32.37 -20.38
N PRO A 392 -6.47 -33.15 -20.54
CA PRO A 392 -6.74 -34.33 -19.72
C PRO A 392 -5.58 -35.33 -19.65
N ARG A 393 -5.31 -35.85 -18.46
CA ARG A 393 -4.30 -36.89 -18.25
C ARG A 393 -4.89 -38.05 -17.44
N LYS A 394 -4.71 -39.27 -17.96
CA LYS A 394 -5.33 -40.49 -17.41
C LYS A 394 -5.05 -40.77 -15.93
N SER A 395 -3.89 -40.33 -15.40
CA SER A 395 -3.46 -40.57 -14.02
C SER A 395 -3.80 -39.47 -13.03
N SER A 396 -4.37 -38.36 -13.47
CA SER A 396 -4.55 -37.13 -12.68
C SER A 396 -5.94 -36.56 -12.92
N ALA A 397 -6.95 -37.42 -12.75
CA ALA A 397 -8.35 -37.02 -12.87
C ALA A 397 -8.85 -36.50 -11.52
N ASP A 398 -9.57 -35.38 -11.56
CA ASP A 398 -10.01 -34.68 -10.36
C ASP A 398 -11.21 -35.35 -9.71
N LYS A 399 -11.52 -34.89 -8.50
CA LYS A 399 -12.72 -35.25 -7.75
C LYS A 399 -13.52 -34.00 -7.48
N ILE A 400 -14.76 -33.97 -7.95
CA ILE A 400 -15.73 -32.97 -7.55
C ILE A 400 -16.60 -33.59 -6.47
N THR A 401 -16.66 -32.96 -5.29
CA THR A 401 -17.18 -33.63 -4.09
C THR A 401 -18.66 -33.40 -3.83
N ASP A 402 -19.23 -32.31 -4.34
CA ASP A 402 -20.55 -31.81 -3.96
C ASP A 402 -21.37 -31.24 -5.14
N PHE A 403 -21.02 -31.55 -6.39
CA PHE A 403 -21.68 -31.02 -7.59
C PHE A 403 -23.22 -31.06 -7.55
N ARG A 404 -23.88 -29.92 -7.70
CA ARG A 404 -25.34 -29.76 -7.71
C ARG A 404 -25.84 -29.53 -9.14
N HIS A 405 -26.49 -30.57 -9.68
CA HIS A 405 -27.16 -30.50 -10.98
C HIS A 405 -28.14 -29.32 -11.07
N GLY A 406 -28.10 -28.60 -12.19
CA GLY A 406 -28.93 -27.43 -12.46
C GLY A 406 -28.53 -26.16 -11.70
N GLN A 407 -27.44 -26.20 -10.93
CA GLN A 407 -26.90 -25.06 -10.18
C GLN A 407 -25.44 -24.82 -10.53
N ASP A 408 -24.61 -25.85 -10.33
CA ASP A 408 -23.18 -25.77 -10.58
C ASP A 408 -22.86 -26.04 -12.06
N LYS A 409 -21.68 -25.62 -12.50
CA LYS A 409 -21.17 -25.80 -13.86
C LYS A 409 -19.83 -26.53 -13.86
N ILE A 410 -19.68 -27.43 -14.81
CA ILE A 410 -18.38 -27.94 -15.24
C ILE A 410 -17.95 -27.10 -16.43
N ALA A 411 -17.00 -26.18 -16.20
CA ALA A 411 -16.46 -25.31 -17.23
C ALA A 411 -15.30 -26.00 -17.95
N LEU A 412 -15.37 -26.09 -19.28
CA LEU A 412 -14.40 -26.74 -20.14
C LEU A 412 -13.82 -25.70 -21.10
N ASP A 413 -12.52 -25.46 -21.02
CA ASP A 413 -11.81 -24.54 -21.91
C ASP A 413 -11.85 -25.03 -23.37
N ASP A 414 -12.27 -24.16 -24.29
CA ASP A 414 -12.50 -24.53 -25.69
C ASP A 414 -11.21 -24.91 -26.44
N ALA A 415 -10.07 -24.34 -26.06
CA ALA A 415 -8.77 -24.66 -26.63
C ALA A 415 -8.29 -26.05 -26.19
N VAL A 416 -8.69 -26.49 -24.99
CA VAL A 416 -8.38 -27.81 -24.45
C VAL A 416 -9.35 -28.89 -24.95
N PHE A 417 -10.64 -28.56 -24.96
CA PHE A 417 -11.73 -29.48 -25.32
C PHE A 417 -12.25 -29.22 -26.74
N ALA A 418 -11.35 -28.86 -27.66
CA ALA A 418 -11.67 -28.40 -29.01
C ALA A 418 -12.56 -29.33 -29.86
N ALA A 419 -12.65 -30.63 -29.53
CA ALA A 419 -13.52 -31.56 -30.25
C ALA A 419 -15.01 -31.38 -29.95
N ILE A 420 -15.35 -30.67 -28.86
CA ILE A 420 -16.72 -30.24 -28.53
C ILE A 420 -17.09 -29.01 -29.36
N GLY A 421 -16.12 -28.14 -29.64
CA GLY A 421 -16.38 -26.84 -30.26
C GLY A 421 -16.98 -25.83 -29.25
N PRO A 422 -17.56 -24.72 -29.75
CA PRO A 422 -17.95 -23.58 -28.90
C PRO A 422 -19.22 -23.81 -28.08
N THR A 423 -19.94 -24.92 -28.31
CA THR A 423 -21.17 -25.26 -27.59
C THR A 423 -21.31 -26.76 -27.55
N LEU A 424 -21.64 -27.30 -26.37
CA LEU A 424 -21.93 -28.72 -26.20
C LEU A 424 -23.34 -29.03 -26.70
N GLU A 425 -23.45 -29.83 -27.75
CA GLU A 425 -24.74 -30.24 -28.31
C GLU A 425 -25.34 -31.42 -27.55
N ALA A 426 -26.68 -31.54 -27.54
CA ALA A 426 -27.39 -32.57 -26.77
C ALA A 426 -26.99 -34.01 -27.15
N GLY A 427 -26.54 -34.24 -28.39
CA GLY A 427 -26.07 -35.53 -28.88
C GLY A 427 -24.67 -35.90 -28.39
N GLU A 428 -23.90 -34.96 -27.85
CA GLU A 428 -22.49 -35.17 -27.51
C GLU A 428 -22.28 -35.63 -26.05
N LEU A 429 -23.35 -35.70 -25.24
CA LEU A 429 -23.30 -36.13 -23.85
C LEU A 429 -24.03 -37.47 -23.63
N VAL A 430 -23.30 -38.47 -23.14
CA VAL A 430 -23.84 -39.76 -22.71
C VAL A 430 -23.82 -39.89 -21.20
N ALA A 431 -24.98 -39.76 -20.55
CA ALA A 431 -25.14 -39.98 -19.12
C ALA A 431 -25.92 -41.27 -18.82
N ARG A 432 -25.26 -42.35 -18.36
CA ARG A 432 -25.93 -43.61 -17.98
C ARG A 432 -25.12 -44.50 -17.04
N ALA A 433 -25.78 -45.48 -16.42
CA ALA A 433 -25.12 -46.41 -15.52
C ALA A 433 -24.09 -47.29 -16.25
N ASN A 434 -22.89 -47.42 -15.66
CA ASN A 434 -21.78 -48.19 -16.23
C ASN A 434 -21.26 -47.67 -17.58
N ALA A 435 -21.53 -46.41 -17.96
CA ALA A 435 -20.93 -45.82 -19.13
C ALA A 435 -19.39 -45.76 -18.97
N THR A 436 -18.64 -46.30 -19.93
CA THR A 436 -17.16 -46.31 -19.88
C THR A 436 -16.52 -45.86 -21.18
N LYS A 437 -17.32 -45.62 -22.23
CA LYS A 437 -16.88 -45.23 -23.57
C LYS A 437 -18.05 -44.59 -24.34
N ALA A 438 -17.73 -43.86 -25.41
CA ALA A 438 -18.70 -43.39 -26.40
C ALA A 438 -19.52 -44.55 -26.98
N LYS A 439 -20.77 -44.24 -27.35
CA LYS A 439 -21.73 -45.11 -28.01
C LYS A 439 -21.83 -44.78 -29.50
N GLU A 440 -21.78 -43.50 -29.85
CA GLU A 440 -21.89 -42.96 -31.21
C GLU A 440 -20.70 -42.03 -31.51
N LEU A 441 -20.42 -41.79 -32.80
CA LEU A 441 -19.26 -41.01 -33.28
C LEU A 441 -19.24 -39.54 -32.83
N ASP A 442 -20.38 -39.00 -32.43
CA ASP A 442 -20.60 -37.64 -31.97
C ASP A 442 -20.53 -37.51 -30.45
N ASP A 443 -20.48 -38.60 -29.69
CA ASP A 443 -20.30 -38.52 -28.23
C ASP A 443 -18.94 -37.90 -27.89
N ARG A 444 -18.92 -36.87 -27.04
CA ARG A 444 -17.70 -36.21 -26.56
C ARG A 444 -17.53 -36.35 -25.06
N LEU A 445 -18.62 -36.33 -24.31
CA LEU A 445 -18.63 -36.46 -22.86
C LEU A 445 -19.41 -37.69 -22.44
N ILE A 446 -18.82 -38.49 -21.55
CA ILE A 446 -19.42 -39.71 -21.03
C ILE A 446 -19.45 -39.65 -19.51
N TYR A 447 -20.65 -39.65 -18.95
CA TYR A 447 -20.88 -39.67 -17.51
C TYR A 447 -21.43 -41.01 -17.04
N ASN A 448 -20.73 -41.64 -16.10
CA ASN A 448 -21.11 -42.89 -15.48
C ASN A 448 -21.87 -42.64 -14.17
N THR A 449 -23.19 -42.76 -14.19
CA THR A 449 -24.03 -42.46 -13.01
C THR A 449 -23.80 -43.39 -11.82
N LYS A 450 -23.14 -44.55 -12.00
CA LYS A 450 -22.85 -45.50 -10.91
C LYS A 450 -21.53 -45.18 -10.18
N THR A 451 -20.54 -44.74 -10.94
CA THR A 451 -19.19 -44.46 -10.41
C THR A 451 -18.94 -42.98 -10.19
N GLY A 452 -19.69 -42.10 -10.86
CA GLY A 452 -19.46 -40.66 -10.92
C GLY A 452 -18.38 -40.25 -11.93
N ALA A 453 -17.80 -41.20 -12.67
CA ALA A 453 -16.73 -40.89 -13.61
C ALA A 453 -17.27 -40.05 -14.79
N LEU A 454 -16.60 -38.93 -15.06
CA LEU A 454 -16.78 -38.11 -16.25
C LEU A 454 -15.57 -38.31 -17.16
N LEU A 455 -15.81 -38.71 -18.40
CA LEU A 455 -14.79 -38.99 -19.39
C LEU A 455 -14.98 -38.09 -20.60
N TYR A 456 -13.87 -37.70 -21.21
CA TYR A 456 -13.80 -36.98 -22.46
C TYR A 456 -13.28 -37.91 -23.56
N ASP A 457 -14.02 -37.99 -24.66
CA ASP A 457 -13.67 -38.75 -25.85
C ASP A 457 -13.47 -37.80 -27.03
N ALA A 458 -12.21 -37.43 -27.30
CA ALA A 458 -11.87 -36.44 -28.31
C ALA A 458 -12.12 -36.92 -29.75
N ASP A 459 -12.11 -38.24 -29.99
CA ASP A 459 -12.35 -38.81 -31.33
C ASP A 459 -13.79 -39.32 -31.51
N GLY A 460 -14.54 -39.46 -30.40
CA GLY A 460 -15.92 -39.93 -30.35
C GLY A 460 -16.14 -41.35 -30.84
N SER A 461 -15.08 -42.07 -31.21
CA SER A 461 -15.22 -43.28 -32.01
C SER A 461 -15.62 -44.52 -31.21
N GLY A 462 -15.60 -44.45 -29.87
CA GLY A 462 -15.85 -45.59 -28.97
C GLY A 462 -14.79 -46.71 -29.04
N ASP A 463 -13.84 -46.59 -29.98
CA ASP A 463 -12.64 -47.42 -30.16
C ASP A 463 -11.38 -46.72 -29.60
N GLY A 464 -11.43 -45.39 -29.39
CA GLY A 464 -10.48 -44.59 -28.61
C GLY A 464 -10.66 -44.73 -27.10
N ALA A 465 -9.56 -44.57 -26.34
CA ALA A 465 -9.63 -44.61 -24.88
C ALA A 465 -10.06 -43.24 -24.33
N ALA A 466 -11.38 -43.06 -24.14
CA ALA A 466 -11.91 -41.91 -23.42
C ALA A 466 -11.12 -41.65 -22.12
N ILE A 467 -10.73 -40.40 -21.92
CA ILE A 467 -9.88 -39.99 -20.81
C ILE A 467 -10.79 -39.52 -19.69
N LYS A 468 -10.69 -40.14 -18.51
CA LYS A 468 -11.39 -39.65 -17.33
C LYS A 468 -10.82 -38.29 -16.94
N ILE A 469 -11.67 -37.26 -16.91
CA ILE A 469 -11.31 -35.89 -16.53
C ILE A 469 -11.67 -35.62 -15.08
N ALA A 470 -12.79 -36.16 -14.60
CA ALA A 470 -13.24 -35.96 -13.24
C ALA A 470 -14.00 -37.16 -12.70
N THR A 471 -14.19 -37.18 -11.39
CA THR A 471 -15.12 -38.06 -10.68
C THR A 471 -16.02 -37.21 -9.79
N LEU A 472 -17.31 -37.12 -10.13
CA LEU A 472 -18.34 -36.50 -9.30
C LEU A 472 -18.70 -37.49 -8.19
N THR A 473 -18.13 -37.30 -7.00
CA THR A 473 -18.16 -38.33 -5.95
C THR A 473 -19.52 -38.49 -5.28
N ASN A 474 -20.35 -37.44 -5.31
CA ASN A 474 -21.75 -37.46 -4.89
C ASN A 474 -22.68 -38.13 -5.92
N LYS A 475 -22.18 -38.38 -7.14
CA LYS A 475 -22.85 -39.16 -8.20
C LYS A 475 -24.27 -38.64 -8.47
N PRO A 476 -24.43 -37.40 -8.95
CA PRO A 476 -25.75 -36.90 -9.31
C PRO A 476 -26.42 -37.87 -10.30
N ALA A 477 -27.70 -38.16 -10.04
CA ALA A 477 -28.47 -39.10 -10.83
C ALA A 477 -28.73 -38.58 -12.26
N VAL A 478 -28.76 -37.26 -12.41
CA VAL A 478 -28.92 -36.53 -13.66
C VAL A 478 -27.70 -35.63 -13.84
N LEU A 479 -27.15 -35.63 -15.04
CA LEU A 479 -26.18 -34.67 -15.53
C LEU A 479 -26.54 -34.42 -16.99
N ASP A 480 -26.83 -33.17 -17.36
CA ASP A 480 -27.23 -32.80 -18.72
C ASP A 480 -26.37 -31.66 -19.27
N ILE A 481 -26.62 -31.26 -20.53
CA ILE A 481 -25.83 -30.20 -21.19
C ILE A 481 -25.88 -28.86 -20.46
N GLY A 482 -26.95 -28.62 -19.68
CA GLY A 482 -27.11 -27.43 -18.84
C GLY A 482 -26.20 -27.44 -17.63
N ASP A 483 -25.48 -28.52 -17.33
CA ASP A 483 -24.46 -28.59 -16.27
C ASP A 483 -23.06 -28.23 -16.79
N PHE A 484 -22.91 -27.98 -18.09
CA PHE A 484 -21.63 -27.66 -18.71
C PHE A 484 -21.60 -26.20 -19.20
N LEU A 485 -20.39 -25.65 -19.25
CA LEU A 485 -20.10 -24.36 -19.84
C LEU A 485 -18.82 -24.54 -20.69
N ILE A 486 -18.85 -24.11 -21.94
CA ILE A 486 -17.62 -24.00 -22.74
C ILE A 486 -17.13 -22.56 -22.60
N VAL A 487 -15.86 -22.40 -22.21
CA VAL A 487 -15.25 -21.08 -21.90
C VAL A 487 -14.06 -20.76 -22.76
#